data_AF-A0A1T4V2J5-F1
#
_entry.id   AF-A0A1T4V2J5-F1
#
_cell.length_a   1.000
_cell.length_b   1.000
_cell.length_c   1.000
_cell.angle_alpha   90.00
_cell.angle_beta   90.00
_cell.angle_gamma   90.00
#
_symmetry.space_group_name_H-M   'P 1'
#
loop_
_entity.id
_entity.type
_entity.pdbx_description
1 polymer ?
#
loop_
_entity_poly.entity_id
_entity_poly.type
_entity_poly.pdbx_seq_one_letter_code
_entity_poly.pdbx_strand_id
1 'polypeptide(L)'
;MNNELITHTKAILNKEATARSFSHNTLTMSPAANVSHTYAINVNFPPKDAAYFFTALGEVLWTPDWSPSLIKGNGFQRNDVFLNTASGNTLFVVTNFDTERGHISYVRLDPNLTVATIDLSIKPSGKGSQVDVTYRLTALNTHSENTINALTAEAYQSEMKTWEGNIAMMEKSLQEWLHYAQQE
;
A
#
# COMPACT_ATOMS: atom_id res chain seq x y z
N MET A 1 7.54 7.60 20.20
CA MET A 1 6.90 8.88 19.81
C MET A 1 7.16 9.90 20.90
N ASN A 2 7.50 11.15 20.56
CA ASN A 2 7.94 12.15 21.54
C ASN A 2 6.74 12.65 22.37
N ASN A 3 6.41 11.92 23.45
CA ASN A 3 5.27 12.22 24.33
C ASN A 3 5.33 13.64 24.93
N GLU A 4 6.53 14.21 25.06
CA GLU A 4 6.73 15.59 25.51
C GLU A 4 6.13 16.62 24.55
N LEU A 5 6.33 16.48 23.23
CA LEU A 5 5.80 17.42 22.25
C LEU A 5 4.27 17.37 22.23
N ILE A 6 3.68 16.17 22.31
CA ILE A 6 2.22 15.99 22.38
C ILE A 6 1.65 16.67 23.63
N THR A 7 2.31 16.49 24.77
CA THR A 7 1.92 17.11 26.04
C THR A 7 2.01 18.63 25.96
N HIS A 8 3.11 19.15 25.40
CA HIS A 8 3.30 20.58 25.23
C HIS A 8 2.26 21.20 24.29
N THR A 9 1.96 20.53 23.16
CA THR A 9 0.91 20.98 22.23
C THR A 9 -0.47 21.02 22.89
N LYS A 10 -0.83 19.99 23.68
CA LYS A 10 -2.07 20.01 24.47
C LYS A 10 -2.11 21.20 25.44
N ALA A 11 -0.98 21.50 26.09
CA ALA A 11 -0.88 22.65 26.99
C ALA A 11 -1.06 23.98 26.25
N ILE A 12 -0.54 24.13 25.03
CA ILE A 12 -0.77 25.31 24.18
C ILE A 12 -2.26 25.40 23.79
N LEU A 13 -2.86 24.32 23.28
CA LEU A 13 -4.27 24.31 22.88
C LEU A 13 -5.21 24.70 24.03
N ASN A 14 -4.92 24.24 25.25
CA ASN A 14 -5.69 24.59 26.44
C ASN A 14 -5.58 26.09 26.79
N LYS A 15 -4.43 26.73 26.55
CA LYS A 15 -4.23 28.17 26.79
C LYS A 15 -4.92 29.02 25.73
N GLU A 16 -4.85 28.60 24.48
CA GLU A 16 -5.45 29.29 23.32
C GLU A 16 -6.96 29.01 23.17
N ALA A 17 -7.57 28.23 24.07
CA ALA A 17 -8.99 27.86 24.03
C ALA A 17 -9.95 29.08 24.08
N THR A 18 -9.45 30.26 24.46
CA THR A 18 -10.21 31.52 24.46
C THR A 18 -10.20 32.26 23.12
N ALA A 19 -9.31 31.89 22.18
CA ALA A 19 -9.32 32.39 20.82
C ALA A 19 -10.42 31.66 20.01
N ARG A 20 -11.47 32.39 19.59
CA ARG A 20 -12.67 31.83 18.91
C ARG A 20 -12.36 30.90 17.73
N SER A 21 -11.23 31.09 17.04
CA SER A 21 -10.87 30.31 15.86
C SER A 21 -10.30 28.92 16.18
N PHE A 22 -9.85 28.67 17.42
CA PHE A 22 -9.16 27.42 17.79
C PHE A 22 -9.77 26.71 19.00
N SER A 23 -10.89 27.22 19.54
CA SER A 23 -11.54 26.70 20.74
C SER A 23 -12.05 25.25 20.62
N HIS A 24 -12.18 24.72 19.40
CA HIS A 24 -12.59 23.34 19.14
C HIS A 24 -11.43 22.39 18.83
N ASN A 25 -10.19 22.90 18.77
CA ASN A 25 -9.03 22.07 18.49
C ASN A 25 -8.74 21.20 19.71
N THR A 26 -8.95 19.90 19.55
CA THR A 26 -8.63 18.88 20.55
C THR A 26 -7.62 17.92 19.95
N LEU A 27 -6.76 17.38 20.81
CA LEU A 27 -5.80 16.37 20.40
C LEU A 27 -5.97 15.14 21.29
N THR A 28 -6.32 14.03 20.65
CA THR A 28 -6.34 12.70 21.25
C THR A 28 -5.23 11.86 20.61
N MET A 29 -4.63 10.99 21.42
CA MET A 29 -3.68 9.99 20.94
C MET A 29 -4.13 8.67 21.51
N SER A 30 -4.49 7.75 20.64
CA SER A 30 -4.84 6.39 21.02
C SER A 30 -3.71 5.46 20.59
N PRO A 31 -3.23 4.55 21.46
CA PRO A 31 -2.38 3.46 20.99
C PRO A 31 -3.14 2.65 19.95
N ALA A 32 -2.48 2.31 18.86
CA ALA A 32 -3.04 1.49 17.78
C ALA A 32 -2.09 0.32 17.51
N ALA A 33 -2.65 -0.88 17.41
CA ALA A 33 -1.89 -2.04 16.96
C ALA A 33 -1.33 -1.76 15.56
N ASN A 34 -0.07 -2.13 15.34
CA ASN A 34 0.59 -2.02 14.05
C ASN A 34 1.53 -3.20 13.85
N VAL A 35 1.79 -3.54 12.60
CA VAL A 35 2.68 -4.63 12.20
C VAL A 35 3.43 -4.25 10.93
N SER A 36 4.65 -4.76 10.80
CA SER A 36 5.49 -4.58 9.62
C SER A 36 6.04 -5.92 9.18
N HIS A 37 5.81 -6.30 7.93
CA HIS A 37 6.37 -7.50 7.32
C HIS A 37 6.98 -7.20 5.97
N THR A 38 8.06 -7.91 5.66
CA THR A 38 8.73 -7.87 4.35
C THR A 38 8.93 -9.29 3.85
N TYR A 39 8.67 -9.52 2.57
CA TYR A 39 8.98 -10.79 1.90
C TYR A 39 9.43 -10.51 0.48
N ALA A 40 10.38 -11.32 0.01
CA ALA A 40 10.89 -11.23 -1.35
C ALA A 40 10.19 -12.25 -2.25
N ILE A 41 9.65 -11.78 -3.37
CA ILE A 41 9.10 -12.64 -4.43
C ILE A 41 9.92 -12.53 -5.70
N ASN A 42 9.90 -13.56 -6.54
CA ASN A 42 10.59 -13.59 -7.83
C ASN A 42 9.60 -13.35 -8.97
N VAL A 43 9.94 -12.45 -9.88
CA VAL A 43 9.13 -12.13 -11.05
C VAL A 43 9.98 -12.34 -12.30
N ASN A 44 9.48 -13.11 -13.27
CA ASN A 44 10.20 -13.44 -14.51
C ASN A 44 10.19 -12.29 -15.54
N PHE A 45 10.35 -11.05 -15.06
CA PHE A 45 10.40 -9.84 -15.86
C PHE A 45 11.51 -8.92 -15.35
N PRO A 46 12.17 -8.14 -16.23
CA PRO A 46 13.09 -7.10 -15.82
C PRO A 46 12.45 -6.12 -14.81
N PRO A 47 13.22 -5.48 -13.91
CA PRO A 47 12.68 -4.60 -12.88
C PRO A 47 11.72 -3.51 -13.39
N LYS A 48 12.08 -2.87 -14.51
CA LYS A 48 11.30 -1.81 -15.14
C LYS A 48 9.91 -2.30 -15.58
N ASP A 49 9.85 -3.53 -16.04
CA ASP A 49 8.63 -4.18 -16.56
C ASP A 49 7.77 -4.67 -15.39
N ALA A 50 8.40 -5.34 -14.42
CA ALA A 50 7.74 -5.86 -13.22
C ALA A 50 7.04 -4.77 -12.40
N ALA A 51 7.57 -3.54 -12.41
CA ALA A 51 6.96 -2.40 -11.73
C ALA A 51 5.49 -2.16 -12.14
N TYR A 52 5.13 -2.38 -13.40
CA TYR A 52 3.78 -2.17 -13.89
C TYR A 52 2.76 -3.14 -13.29
N PHE A 53 3.21 -4.31 -12.80
CA PHE A 53 2.32 -5.34 -12.27
C PHE A 53 1.78 -5.01 -10.88
N PHE A 54 2.45 -4.13 -10.14
CA PHE A 54 2.09 -3.75 -8.77
C PHE A 54 1.36 -2.40 -8.73
N THR A 55 0.34 -2.29 -9.56
CA THR A 55 -0.49 -1.09 -9.72
C THR A 55 -1.94 -1.46 -9.95
N ALA A 56 -2.85 -0.48 -9.90
CA ALA A 56 -4.28 -0.70 -10.12
C ALA A 56 -4.59 -1.61 -11.31
N LEU A 57 -4.12 -1.25 -12.52
CA LEU A 57 -4.38 -2.00 -13.73
C LEU A 57 -3.55 -3.29 -13.83
N GLY A 58 -2.28 -3.26 -13.40
CA GLY A 58 -1.43 -4.45 -13.42
C GLY A 58 -1.97 -5.58 -12.55
N GLU A 59 -2.48 -5.25 -11.37
CA GLU A 59 -3.06 -6.20 -10.42
C GLU A 59 -4.34 -6.87 -10.94
N VAL A 60 -5.08 -6.26 -11.89
CA VAL A 60 -6.27 -6.88 -12.52
C VAL A 60 -5.93 -8.20 -13.19
N LEU A 61 -4.69 -8.33 -13.69
CA LEU A 61 -4.29 -9.48 -14.47
C LEU A 61 -3.91 -10.68 -13.60
N TRP A 62 -3.54 -10.49 -12.34
CA TRP A 62 -3.03 -11.58 -11.49
C TRP A 62 -3.71 -11.70 -10.12
N THR A 63 -4.52 -10.72 -9.71
CA THR A 63 -5.26 -10.80 -8.44
C THR A 63 -6.71 -11.19 -8.72
N PRO A 64 -7.17 -12.40 -8.31
CA PRO A 64 -8.57 -12.77 -8.42
C PRO A 64 -9.48 -11.76 -7.74
N ASP A 65 -10.64 -11.50 -8.35
CA ASP A 65 -11.67 -10.55 -7.87
C ASP A 65 -11.19 -9.09 -7.70
N TRP A 66 -10.01 -8.75 -8.24
CA TRP A 66 -9.52 -7.38 -8.27
C TRP A 66 -10.14 -6.58 -9.40
N SER A 67 -11.04 -5.67 -9.04
CA SER A 67 -11.78 -4.82 -9.97
C SER A 67 -11.77 -3.36 -9.51
N PRO A 68 -10.63 -2.64 -9.61
CA PRO A 68 -10.50 -1.29 -9.11
C PRO A 68 -11.24 -0.29 -10.01
N SER A 69 -11.92 0.66 -9.39
CA SER A 69 -12.41 1.87 -10.06
C SER A 69 -11.30 2.92 -10.03
N LEU A 70 -10.78 3.30 -11.21
CA LEU A 70 -9.82 4.39 -11.34
C LEU A 70 -10.51 5.73 -11.10
N ILE A 71 -10.11 6.43 -10.04
CA ILE A 71 -10.65 7.75 -9.69
C ILE A 71 -9.82 8.85 -10.35
N LYS A 72 -8.50 8.67 -10.37
CA LYS A 72 -7.55 9.58 -11.00
C LYS A 72 -6.38 8.81 -11.60
N GLY A 73 -6.09 9.11 -12.86
CA GLY A 73 -4.99 8.51 -13.62
C GLY A 73 -5.23 7.04 -13.92
N ASN A 74 -4.15 6.34 -14.28
CA ASN A 74 -4.16 4.94 -14.69
C ASN A 74 -3.47 4.01 -13.66
N GLY A 75 -2.91 4.58 -12.59
CA GLY A 75 -2.20 3.85 -11.54
C GLY A 75 -0.68 3.81 -11.73
N PHE A 76 -0.16 4.38 -12.82
CA PHE A 76 1.28 4.42 -13.13
C PHE A 76 1.93 5.77 -12.80
N GLN A 77 1.24 6.65 -12.07
CA GLN A 77 1.79 7.94 -11.70
C GLN A 77 1.59 8.27 -10.23
N ARG A 78 2.53 9.04 -9.69
CA ARG A 78 2.41 9.57 -8.34
C ARG A 78 1.14 10.42 -8.22
N ASN A 79 0.41 10.19 -7.13
CA ASN A 79 -0.89 10.77 -6.82
C ASN A 79 -2.05 10.24 -7.68
N ASP A 80 -1.88 9.13 -8.39
CA ASP A 80 -3.02 8.39 -8.92
C ASP A 80 -3.81 7.75 -7.78
N VAL A 81 -5.12 7.64 -7.99
CA VAL A 81 -6.08 7.23 -6.96
C VAL A 81 -7.05 6.23 -7.55
N PHE A 82 -7.25 5.13 -6.84
CA PHE A 82 -8.19 4.08 -7.23
C PHE A 82 -8.87 3.46 -6.02
N LEU A 83 -10.07 2.93 -6.24
CA LEU A 83 -10.94 2.36 -5.22
C LEU A 83 -11.23 0.90 -5.53
N ASN A 84 -10.98 0.01 -4.58
CA ASN A 84 -11.47 -1.36 -4.66
C ASN A 84 -12.74 -1.52 -3.81
N THR A 85 -13.90 -1.59 -4.48
CA THR A 85 -15.20 -1.76 -3.82
C THR A 85 -15.41 -3.17 -3.27
N ALA A 86 -14.76 -4.19 -3.83
CA ALA A 86 -14.86 -5.58 -3.36
C ALA A 86 -14.21 -5.76 -1.98
N SER A 87 -13.25 -4.89 -1.62
CA SER A 87 -12.55 -4.91 -0.33
C SER A 87 -13.04 -3.77 0.56
N GLY A 88 -14.34 -3.71 0.87
CA GLY A 88 -14.86 -2.76 1.86
C GLY A 88 -14.67 -1.27 1.51
N ASN A 89 -14.66 -0.93 0.21
CA ASN A 89 -14.31 0.41 -0.29
C ASN A 89 -12.90 0.86 0.10
N THR A 90 -11.91 -0.04 -0.04
CA THR A 90 -10.51 0.28 0.21
C THR A 90 -9.98 1.24 -0.87
N LEU A 91 -9.52 2.41 -0.44
CA LEU A 91 -8.91 3.44 -1.27
C LEU A 91 -7.40 3.23 -1.37
N PHE A 92 -6.84 3.51 -2.54
CA PHE A 92 -5.41 3.47 -2.77
C PHE A 92 -4.92 4.79 -3.35
N VAL A 93 -3.74 5.21 -2.93
CA VAL A 93 -3.04 6.40 -3.47
C VAL A 93 -1.60 6.02 -3.79
N VAL A 94 -1.20 6.18 -5.04
CA VAL A 94 0.17 5.94 -5.48
C VAL A 94 1.07 7.03 -4.93
N THR A 95 2.02 6.66 -4.07
CA THR A 95 2.95 7.61 -3.44
C THR A 95 4.29 7.69 -4.16
N ASN A 96 4.70 6.62 -4.84
CA ASN A 96 5.83 6.61 -5.76
C ASN A 96 5.60 5.59 -6.87
N PHE A 97 5.99 5.96 -8.10
CA PHE A 97 6.09 5.05 -9.23
C PHE A 97 7.37 5.39 -10.00
N ASP A 98 8.48 4.78 -9.61
CA ASP A 98 9.80 4.98 -10.22
C ASP A 98 10.31 3.66 -10.79
N THR A 99 10.04 3.43 -12.07
CA THR A 99 10.43 2.20 -12.77
C THR A 99 11.93 2.12 -13.03
N GLU A 100 12.63 3.27 -13.08
CA GLU A 100 14.07 3.32 -13.34
C GLU A 100 14.86 2.91 -12.10
N ARG A 101 14.42 3.31 -10.91
CA ARG A 101 15.00 2.89 -9.64
C ARG A 101 14.39 1.62 -9.07
N GLY A 102 13.32 1.11 -9.68
CA GLY A 102 12.59 -0.06 -9.20
C GLY A 102 11.94 0.18 -7.84
N HIS A 103 11.35 1.36 -7.62
CA HIS A 103 10.70 1.69 -6.36
C HIS A 103 9.26 2.12 -6.57
N ILE A 104 8.34 1.32 -6.06
CA ILE A 104 6.90 1.57 -6.13
C ILE A 104 6.36 1.64 -4.71
N SER A 105 5.48 2.59 -4.43
CA SER A 105 4.80 2.63 -3.14
C SER A 105 3.41 3.22 -3.26
N TYR A 106 2.51 2.75 -2.40
CA TYR A 106 1.16 3.28 -2.28
C TYR A 106 0.65 3.20 -0.84
N VAL A 107 -0.26 4.11 -0.52
CA VAL A 107 -1.09 4.01 0.68
C VAL A 107 -2.32 3.19 0.35
N ARG A 108 -2.65 2.24 1.23
CA ARG A 108 -3.92 1.50 1.23
C ARG A 108 -4.72 1.94 2.44
N LEU A 109 -5.95 2.40 2.23
CA LEU A 109 -6.85 2.85 3.28
C LEU A 109 -8.17 2.09 3.18
N ASP A 110 -8.38 1.16 4.12
CA ASP A 110 -9.72 0.71 4.46
C ASP A 110 -10.26 1.67 5.54
N PRO A 111 -11.25 2.53 5.22
CA PRO A 111 -11.69 3.58 6.13
C PRO A 111 -12.29 3.03 7.44
N ASN A 112 -12.71 1.77 7.45
CA ASN A 112 -13.35 1.14 8.60
C ASN A 112 -12.40 0.27 9.41
N LEU A 113 -11.26 -0.13 8.84
CA LEU A 113 -10.39 -1.13 9.47
C LEU A 113 -8.95 -0.63 9.61
N THR A 114 -8.25 -0.38 8.50
CA THR A 114 -6.78 -0.28 8.53
C THR A 114 -6.26 0.76 7.55
N VAL A 115 -5.14 1.37 7.92
CA VAL A 115 -4.29 2.12 6.99
C VAL A 115 -2.96 1.39 6.85
N ALA A 116 -2.43 1.38 5.63
CA ALA A 116 -1.15 0.77 5.34
C ALA A 116 -0.32 1.59 4.37
N THR A 117 0.99 1.51 4.52
CA THR A 117 1.92 1.76 3.41
C THR A 117 2.39 0.43 2.86
N ILE A 118 2.38 0.34 1.53
CA ILE A 118 2.92 -0.77 0.76
C ILE A 118 4.11 -0.21 -0.01
N ASP A 119 5.27 -0.80 0.19
CA ASP A 119 6.55 -0.36 -0.37
C ASP A 119 7.22 -1.53 -1.08
N LEU A 120 7.56 -1.34 -2.35
CA LEU A 120 8.14 -2.36 -3.21
C LEU A 120 9.50 -1.89 -3.71
N SER A 121 10.53 -2.70 -3.43
CA SER A 121 11.88 -2.52 -3.99
C SER A 121 12.18 -3.64 -4.97
N ILE A 122 12.33 -3.31 -6.24
CA ILE A 122 12.47 -4.23 -7.36
C ILE A 122 13.92 -4.18 -7.84
N LYS A 123 14.62 -5.32 -7.77
CA LYS A 123 16.03 -5.43 -8.12
C LYS A 123 16.24 -6.49 -9.20
N PRO A 124 17.22 -6.34 -10.11
CA PRO A 124 17.56 -7.40 -11.05
C PRO A 124 17.91 -8.71 -10.34
N SER A 125 17.40 -9.83 -10.85
CA SER A 125 17.73 -11.18 -10.37
C SER A 125 17.77 -12.15 -11.55
N GLY A 126 18.98 -12.48 -12.02
CA GLY A 126 19.17 -13.28 -13.22
C GLY A 126 18.57 -12.59 -14.46
N LYS A 127 17.61 -13.24 -15.11
CA LYS A 127 16.86 -12.68 -16.26
C LYS A 127 15.59 -11.92 -15.85
N GLY A 128 15.18 -12.03 -14.60
CA GLY A 128 13.99 -11.39 -14.06
C GLY A 128 14.34 -10.39 -12.96
N SER A 129 13.48 -10.34 -11.95
CA SER A 129 13.64 -9.46 -10.80
C SER A 129 13.25 -10.15 -9.50
N GLN A 130 13.83 -9.66 -8.42
CA GLN A 130 13.38 -9.92 -7.05
C GLN A 130 12.65 -8.66 -6.56
N VAL A 131 11.46 -8.84 -6.00
CA VAL A 131 10.62 -7.76 -5.47
C VAL A 131 10.52 -7.93 -3.97
N ASP A 132 11.14 -7.03 -3.21
CA ASP A 132 10.97 -6.93 -1.77
C ASP A 132 9.65 -6.18 -1.49
N VAL A 133 8.59 -6.90 -1.10
CA VAL A 133 7.28 -6.32 -0.77
C VAL A 133 7.19 -6.11 0.72
N THR A 134 6.99 -4.85 1.14
CA THR A 134 6.88 -4.48 2.55
C THR A 134 5.54 -3.85 2.87
N TYR A 135 4.81 -4.46 3.79
CA TYR A 135 3.57 -3.92 4.34
C TYR A 135 3.84 -3.32 5.73
N ARG A 136 3.34 -2.11 5.96
CA ARG A 136 3.26 -1.50 7.30
C ARG A 136 1.81 -1.15 7.58
N LEU A 137 1.13 -1.98 8.35
CA LEU A 137 -0.30 -1.86 8.63
C LEU A 137 -0.52 -1.26 10.03
N THR A 138 -1.53 -0.41 10.16
CA THR A 138 -1.99 0.17 11.43
C THR A 138 -3.51 0.03 11.55
N ALA A 139 -3.98 -0.45 12.69
CA ALA A 139 -5.40 -0.51 13.05
C ALA A 139 -5.98 0.90 13.23
N LEU A 140 -7.17 1.16 12.69
CA LEU A 140 -7.88 2.43 12.90
C LEU A 140 -8.83 2.39 14.11
N ASN A 141 -9.13 1.20 14.62
CA ASN A 141 -9.98 1.00 15.79
C ASN A 141 -9.69 -0.35 16.46
N THR A 142 -10.24 -0.53 17.67
CA THR A 142 -10.06 -1.76 18.45
C THR A 142 -10.57 -3.01 17.75
N HIS A 143 -11.61 -2.90 16.90
CA HIS A 143 -12.13 -4.03 16.14
C HIS A 143 -11.10 -4.56 15.11
N SER A 144 -10.35 -3.66 14.49
CA SER A 144 -9.30 -3.99 13.52
C SER A 144 -7.99 -4.49 14.13
N GLU A 145 -7.82 -4.46 15.46
CA GLU A 145 -6.62 -5.02 16.11
C GLU A 145 -6.48 -6.52 15.87
N ASN A 146 -7.60 -7.24 15.77
CA ASN A 146 -7.60 -8.66 15.41
C ASN A 146 -7.06 -8.88 13.99
N THR A 147 -7.37 -7.99 13.04
CA THR A 147 -6.80 -8.03 11.68
C THR A 147 -5.29 -7.86 11.71
N ILE A 148 -4.78 -6.94 12.54
CA ILE A 148 -3.34 -6.74 12.72
C ILE A 148 -2.67 -7.98 13.32
N ASN A 149 -3.28 -8.56 14.36
CA ASN A 149 -2.75 -9.75 15.03
C ASN A 149 -2.78 -11.00 14.16
N ALA A 150 -3.78 -11.11 13.27
CA ALA A 150 -3.91 -12.23 12.33
C ALA A 150 -2.89 -12.16 11.18
N LEU A 151 -2.35 -10.97 10.88
CA LEU A 151 -1.28 -10.80 9.90
C LEU A 151 0.06 -11.22 10.52
N THR A 152 0.22 -12.52 10.76
CA THR A 152 1.51 -13.10 11.22
C THR A 152 2.52 -13.14 10.08
N ALA A 153 3.78 -13.41 10.39
CA ALA A 153 4.83 -13.56 9.38
C ALA A 153 4.53 -14.71 8.40
N GLU A 154 3.95 -15.81 8.91
CA GLU A 154 3.57 -16.97 8.11
C GLU A 154 2.37 -16.66 7.20
N ALA A 155 1.36 -15.96 7.73
CA ALA A 155 0.20 -15.52 6.94
C ALA A 155 0.64 -14.59 5.80
N TYR A 156 1.51 -13.61 6.11
CA TYR A 156 2.08 -12.70 5.12
C TYR A 156 2.92 -13.46 4.08
N GLN A 157 3.79 -14.37 4.51
CA GLN A 157 4.57 -15.19 3.59
C GLN A 157 3.67 -16.01 2.65
N SER A 158 2.56 -16.56 3.16
CA SER A 158 1.60 -17.30 2.34
C SER A 158 0.97 -16.41 1.27
N GLU A 159 0.56 -15.19 1.63
CA GLU A 159 0.00 -14.22 0.68
C GLU A 159 1.02 -13.85 -0.41
N MET A 160 2.28 -13.60 -0.03
CA MET A 160 3.34 -13.26 -0.97
C MET A 160 3.66 -14.40 -1.93
N LYS A 161 3.60 -15.66 -1.48
CA LYS A 161 3.70 -16.83 -2.36
C LYS A 161 2.52 -16.95 -3.34
N THR A 162 1.32 -16.58 -2.91
CA THR A 162 0.16 -16.50 -3.81
C THR A 162 0.36 -15.45 -4.89
N TRP A 163 0.89 -14.26 -4.53
CA TRP A 163 1.22 -13.22 -5.50
C TRP A 163 2.26 -13.70 -6.52
N GLU A 164 3.37 -14.29 -6.05
CA GLU A 164 4.42 -14.86 -6.91
C GLU A 164 3.83 -15.89 -7.89
N GLY A 165 3.03 -16.83 -7.38
CA GLY A 165 2.40 -17.87 -8.19
C GLY A 165 1.41 -17.33 -9.23
N ASN A 166 0.59 -16.34 -8.85
CA ASN A 166 -0.38 -15.76 -9.78
C ASN A 166 0.31 -14.95 -10.90
N ILE A 167 1.33 -14.16 -10.56
CA ILE A 167 2.11 -13.43 -11.56
C ILE A 167 2.78 -14.41 -12.54
N ALA A 168 3.38 -15.49 -12.03
CA ALA A 168 3.98 -16.52 -12.87
C ALA A 168 2.95 -17.23 -13.77
N MET A 169 1.75 -17.52 -13.25
CA MET A 169 0.67 -18.12 -14.03
C MET A 169 0.18 -17.21 -15.17
N MET A 170 0.24 -15.90 -14.96
CA MET A 170 -0.25 -14.88 -15.89
C MET A 170 0.84 -14.31 -16.79
N GLU A 171 2.05 -14.88 -16.80
CA GLU A 171 3.24 -14.38 -17.51
C GLU A 171 2.95 -14.00 -18.97
N LYS A 172 2.27 -14.86 -19.74
CA LYS A 172 1.97 -14.57 -21.16
C LYS A 172 1.04 -13.37 -21.32
N SER A 173 -0.04 -13.32 -20.55
CA SER A 173 -1.00 -12.21 -20.59
C SER A 173 -0.39 -10.90 -20.12
N LEU A 174 0.47 -10.95 -19.10
CA LEU A 174 1.24 -9.80 -18.61
C LEU A 174 2.20 -9.28 -19.68
N GLN A 175 2.91 -10.17 -20.38
CA GLN A 175 3.82 -9.81 -21.47
C GLN A 175 3.09 -9.11 -22.63
N GLU A 176 1.90 -9.61 -23.00
CA GLU A 176 1.07 -9.00 -24.06
C GLU A 176 0.55 -7.63 -23.63
N TRP A 177 0.06 -7.50 -22.40
CA TRP A 177 -0.49 -6.25 -21.89
C TRP A 177 0.58 -5.17 -21.68
N LEU A 178 1.78 -5.56 -21.22
CA LEU A 178 2.88 -4.63 -20.93
C LEU A 178 3.27 -3.77 -22.14
N HIS A 179 3.16 -4.33 -23.36
CA HIS A 179 3.43 -3.59 -24.59
C HIS A 179 2.60 -2.30 -24.70
N TYR A 180 1.35 -2.33 -24.21
CA TYR A 180 0.44 -1.19 -24.22
C TYR A 180 0.68 -0.29 -23.00
N ALA A 181 0.90 -0.87 -21.82
CA ALA A 181 1.08 -0.11 -20.58
C ALA A 181 2.29 0.84 -20.62
N GLN A 182 3.33 0.49 -21.38
CA GLN A 182 4.55 1.30 -21.52
C GLN A 182 4.44 2.43 -22.55
N GLN A 183 3.32 2.54 -23.28
CA GLN A 183 3.10 3.56 -24.30
C GLN A 183 2.27 4.75 -23.80
N GLU A 184 1.66 4.62 -22.62
CA GLU A 184 0.89 5.66 -21.91
C GLU A 184 1.81 6.58 -21.09
#